data_AF-A0A6P0Y3K9-F1
#
_entry.id   AF-A0A6P0Y3K9-F1
#
_cell.length_a   1.000
_cell.length_b   1.000
_cell.length_c   1.000
_cell.angle_alpha   90.00
_cell.angle_beta   90.00
_cell.angle_gamma   90.00
#
_symmetry.space_group_name_H-M   'P 1'
#
loop_
_entity.id
_entity.type
_entity.pdbx_description
1 polymer ?
#
loop_
_entity_poly.entity_id
_entity_poly.type
_entity_poly.pdbx_seq_one_letter_code
_entity_poly.pdbx_strand_id
1 'polypeptide(L)'
;CIVETGAGNSSAAIEAERVIAYFNPDVILSEISFSSWHLENKARKFFPDLTGKITYSQNYLARELFEQLKKANLLEGFYPSLKNNKQGLRQELIRVAKSLNTPTNLFRFVDILRQELEEKVEEEKTEEKKNKQREIDIDNLIEIAKNDEKFIRKLYYEILDSREQLLALGLSFFDGLFEDQLFAALETLVKKVWQERDSSLRALDYHDLEKLQENYFKFFPNELYQNISPNFRVIKTKSYKFDAPSINILSRENRRTLLKVAWESHGRQIINALSVLIELVQKSVFKDYSQWELYGNAIKRNQLRKVIGETITDLGLVSASNNQPRDSIILKATCKLSVLAPRISAICLWVIF
;
A
#
# COMPACT_ATOMS: atom_id res chain seq x y z
N CYS A 1 6.58 21.01 -3.84
CA CYS A 1 6.97 22.42 -3.60
C CYS A 1 7.16 23.11 -4.93
N ILE A 2 6.34 24.10 -5.26
CA ILE A 2 6.71 25.08 -6.29
C ILE A 2 7.06 26.33 -5.49
N VAL A 3 8.35 26.63 -5.39
CA VAL A 3 8.82 27.88 -4.82
C VAL A 3 8.64 28.91 -5.93
N GLU A 4 7.67 29.81 -5.78
CA GLU A 4 7.62 31.01 -6.62
C GLU A 4 8.82 31.88 -6.24
N THR A 5 9.95 31.68 -6.91
CA THR A 5 11.11 32.55 -6.75
C THR A 5 10.85 33.82 -7.53
N GLY A 6 10.60 34.92 -6.82
CA GLY A 6 10.62 36.26 -7.38
C GLY A 6 11.88 36.48 -8.20
N ALA A 7 11.70 37.11 -9.37
CA ALA A 7 12.72 37.32 -10.39
C ALA A 7 14.01 37.92 -9.79
N GLY A 8 15.10 37.13 -9.79
CA GLY A 8 16.40 37.61 -9.34
C GLY A 8 17.46 36.52 -9.10
N ASN A 9 17.78 35.71 -10.12
CA ASN A 9 19.10 35.12 -10.44
C ASN A 9 18.94 33.84 -11.29
N SER A 10 19.34 33.93 -12.57
CA SER A 10 18.90 33.05 -13.68
C SER A 10 19.70 31.76 -13.89
N SER A 11 20.47 31.28 -12.93
CA SER A 11 21.20 29.99 -13.08
C SER A 11 20.74 28.97 -12.04
N ALA A 12 20.74 29.34 -10.76
CA ALA A 12 20.31 28.46 -9.68
C ALA A 12 18.80 28.16 -9.69
N ALA A 13 17.97 29.11 -10.10
CA ALA A 13 16.52 28.89 -10.24
C ALA A 13 16.21 27.92 -11.40
N ILE A 14 16.94 28.03 -12.51
CA ILE A 14 16.82 27.12 -13.66
C ILE A 14 17.29 25.73 -13.29
N GLU A 15 18.33 25.60 -12.46
CA GLU A 15 18.82 24.31 -11.99
C GLU A 15 17.89 23.67 -10.95
N ALA A 16 17.27 24.46 -10.08
CA ALA A 16 16.23 23.98 -9.17
C ALA A 16 14.95 23.55 -9.91
N GLU A 17 14.50 24.32 -10.92
CA GLU A 17 13.39 23.91 -11.79
C GLU A 17 13.73 22.66 -12.58
N ARG A 18 14.97 22.51 -13.09
CA ARG A 18 15.44 21.29 -13.75
C ARG A 18 15.46 20.10 -12.81
N VAL A 19 15.91 20.25 -11.57
CA VAL A 19 15.91 19.18 -10.55
C VAL A 19 14.47 18.80 -10.18
N ILE A 20 13.58 19.76 -9.97
CA ILE A 20 12.16 19.52 -9.69
C ILE A 20 11.44 18.88 -10.88
N ALA A 21 11.84 19.19 -12.12
CA ALA A 21 11.29 18.57 -13.34
C ALA A 21 11.87 17.17 -13.61
N TYR A 22 13.11 16.88 -13.18
CA TYR A 22 13.75 15.57 -13.32
C TYR A 22 13.29 14.55 -12.27
N PHE A 23 12.93 15.02 -11.08
CA PHE A 23 12.39 14.16 -10.04
C PHE A 23 10.87 14.17 -10.11
N ASN A 24 10.28 13.01 -10.45
CA ASN A 24 8.87 12.77 -10.17
C ASN A 24 8.62 13.16 -8.70
N PRO A 25 7.63 14.01 -8.35
CA PRO A 25 7.36 14.37 -6.96
C PRO A 25 7.26 13.16 -6.01
N ASP A 26 6.91 11.98 -6.52
CA ASP A 26 6.95 10.71 -5.79
C ASP A 26 8.37 10.30 -5.29
N VAL A 27 9.43 10.64 -6.02
CA VAL A 27 10.83 10.30 -5.67
C VAL A 27 11.33 11.17 -4.52
N ILE A 28 10.91 12.44 -4.49
CA ILE A 28 11.23 13.38 -3.39
C ILE A 28 10.54 12.97 -2.08
N LEU A 29 9.46 12.19 -2.18
CA LEU A 29 8.59 11.78 -1.06
C LEU A 29 8.88 10.37 -0.53
N SER A 30 9.83 9.65 -1.11
CA SER A 30 10.25 8.35 -0.59
C SER A 30 10.99 8.53 0.74
N GLU A 31 10.83 7.61 1.70
CA GLU A 31 11.60 7.54 2.97
C GLU A 31 13.11 7.36 2.77
N ILE A 32 13.59 7.50 1.53
CA ILE A 32 14.98 7.43 1.14
C ILE A 32 15.68 8.66 1.75
N SER A 33 16.59 8.40 2.68
CA SER A 33 17.40 9.44 3.30
C SER A 33 18.08 10.32 2.23
N PHE A 34 18.17 11.63 2.45
CA PHE A 34 18.84 12.55 1.52
C PHE A 34 20.27 12.10 1.17
N SER A 35 20.96 11.41 2.09
CA SER A 35 22.27 10.78 1.86
C SER A 35 22.29 9.76 0.72
N SER A 36 21.15 9.14 0.43
CA SER A 36 20.99 8.13 -0.62
C SER A 36 20.68 8.74 -1.99
N TRP A 37 20.40 10.04 -2.10
CA TRP A 37 20.08 10.68 -3.39
C TRP A 37 21.33 11.08 -4.18
N HIS A 38 22.53 10.81 -3.66
CA HIS A 38 23.82 11.15 -4.28
C HIS A 38 23.94 12.62 -4.74
N LEU A 39 23.16 13.53 -4.13
CA LEU A 39 23.18 14.95 -4.46
C LEU A 39 24.43 15.62 -3.86
N GLU A 40 24.99 16.59 -4.58
CA GLU A 40 26.09 17.40 -4.06
C GLU A 40 25.67 18.14 -2.76
N ASN A 41 26.60 18.33 -1.83
CA ASN A 41 26.33 19.03 -0.56
C ASN A 41 25.75 20.45 -0.75
N LYS A 42 25.96 21.08 -1.90
CA LYS A 42 25.36 22.38 -2.24
C LYS A 42 23.84 22.29 -2.44
N ALA A 43 23.33 21.14 -2.90
CA ALA A 43 21.90 20.90 -3.09
C ALA A 43 21.11 20.95 -1.77
N ARG A 44 21.73 20.58 -0.64
CA ARG A 44 21.10 20.67 0.70
C ARG A 44 20.63 22.07 1.05
N LYS A 45 21.28 23.12 0.53
CA LYS A 45 20.87 24.51 0.77
C LYS A 45 19.51 24.86 0.15
N PHE A 46 19.07 24.10 -0.85
CA PHE A 46 17.78 24.29 -1.54
C PHE A 46 16.64 23.45 -0.94
N PHE A 47 16.97 22.46 -0.12
CA PHE A 47 16.04 21.61 0.60
C PHE A 47 16.29 21.76 2.11
N PRO A 48 15.93 22.92 2.72
CA PRO A 48 16.05 23.07 4.16
C PRO A 48 15.26 21.95 4.83
N ASP A 49 15.78 21.45 5.97
CA ASP A 49 15.30 20.31 6.73
C ASP A 49 13.80 20.00 6.46
N LEU A 50 13.56 18.99 5.62
CA LEU A 50 12.22 18.45 5.34
C LEU A 50 11.59 17.77 6.57
N THR A 51 12.12 18.03 7.77
CA THR A 51 11.63 17.56 9.06
C THR A 51 10.33 18.25 9.48
N GLY A 52 9.88 19.25 8.72
CA GLY A 52 8.56 19.88 8.87
C GLY A 52 7.45 19.15 8.11
N LYS A 53 6.27 19.10 8.71
CA LYS A 53 4.99 18.66 8.12
C LYS A 53 4.91 19.13 6.65
N ILE A 54 5.07 18.21 5.69
CA ILE A 54 5.12 18.52 4.26
C ILE A 54 3.83 19.26 3.89
N THR A 55 3.95 20.54 3.55
CA THR A 55 2.82 21.37 3.10
C THR A 55 2.80 21.39 1.57
N TYR A 56 1.82 20.71 1.00
CA TYR A 56 1.56 20.79 -0.44
C TYR A 56 0.91 22.13 -0.78
N SER A 57 1.34 22.74 -1.88
CA SER A 57 0.68 23.96 -2.39
C SER A 57 -0.77 23.64 -2.73
N GLN A 58 -1.71 24.49 -2.30
CA GLN A 58 -3.13 24.32 -2.59
C GLN A 58 -3.43 24.30 -4.09
N ASN A 59 -2.70 25.11 -4.87
CA ASN A 59 -2.82 25.12 -6.33
C ASN A 59 -2.36 23.79 -6.96
N TYR A 60 -1.29 23.20 -6.40
CA TYR A 60 -0.83 21.88 -6.83
C TYR A 60 -1.88 20.80 -6.53
N LEU A 61 -2.40 20.75 -5.29
CA LEU A 61 -3.43 19.77 -4.91
C LEU A 61 -4.73 19.94 -5.70
N ALA A 62 -5.16 21.17 -5.95
CA ALA A 62 -6.37 21.44 -6.75
C ALA A 62 -6.19 21.00 -8.21
N ARG A 63 -5.00 21.23 -8.78
CA ARG A 63 -4.65 20.73 -10.12
C ARG A 63 -4.61 19.21 -10.16
N GLU A 64 -3.98 18.59 -9.17
CA GLU A 64 -3.92 17.13 -9.05
C GLU A 64 -5.32 16.52 -8.96
N LEU A 65 -6.17 17.05 -8.08
CA LEU A 65 -7.56 16.62 -7.95
C LEU A 65 -8.32 16.74 -9.29
N PHE A 66 -8.14 17.85 -10.01
CA PHE A 66 -8.77 18.03 -11.32
C PHE A 66 -8.32 16.97 -12.33
N GLU A 67 -7.01 16.70 -12.42
CA GLU A 67 -6.50 15.68 -13.35
C GLU A 67 -6.97 14.26 -12.98
N GLN A 68 -7.04 13.93 -11.69
CA GLN A 68 -7.57 12.63 -11.25
C GLN A 68 -9.06 12.47 -11.57
N LEU A 69 -9.88 13.50 -11.28
CA LEU A 69 -11.30 13.50 -11.63
C LEU A 69 -11.50 13.39 -13.15
N LYS A 70 -10.64 14.04 -13.94
CA LYS A 70 -10.67 13.98 -15.40
C LYS A 70 -10.29 12.60 -15.91
N LYS A 71 -9.18 12.01 -15.42
CA LYS A 71 -8.72 10.66 -15.79
C LYS A 71 -9.81 9.61 -15.51
N ALA A 72 -10.52 9.77 -14.40
CA ALA A 72 -11.60 8.88 -13.99
C ALA A 72 -12.98 9.22 -14.60
N ASN A 73 -13.08 10.24 -15.48
CA ASN A 73 -14.34 10.73 -16.06
C ASN A 73 -15.41 11.13 -15.01
N LEU A 74 -15.01 11.65 -13.85
CA LEU A 74 -15.91 12.00 -12.74
C LEU A 74 -16.27 13.48 -12.68
N LEU A 75 -15.74 14.31 -13.57
CA LEU A 75 -16.01 15.76 -13.57
C LEU A 75 -17.52 16.07 -13.69
N GLU A 76 -18.24 15.31 -14.52
CA GLU A 76 -19.67 15.48 -14.73
C GLU A 76 -20.50 15.02 -13.53
N GLY A 77 -20.04 14.02 -12.77
CA GLY A 77 -20.71 13.59 -11.54
C GLY A 77 -20.40 14.50 -10.35
N PHE A 78 -19.23 15.14 -10.35
CA PHE A 78 -18.82 16.10 -9.34
C PHE A 78 -19.58 17.44 -9.45
N TYR A 79 -19.94 17.86 -10.67
CA TYR A 79 -20.53 19.18 -10.95
C TYR A 79 -21.97 19.38 -10.43
N PRO A 80 -22.91 18.41 -10.51
CA PRO A 80 -24.27 18.55 -9.99
C PRO A 80 -24.30 18.75 -8.48
N SER A 81 -23.36 18.17 -7.74
CA SER A 81 -23.17 18.38 -6.30
C SER A 81 -22.86 19.86 -5.97
N LEU A 82 -22.43 20.65 -6.96
CA LEU A 82 -22.11 22.07 -6.83
C LEU A 82 -23.30 22.99 -7.08
N LYS A 83 -24.45 22.50 -7.54
CA LYS A 83 -25.60 23.36 -7.88
C LYS A 83 -26.11 24.20 -6.70
N ASN A 84 -25.82 23.77 -5.47
CA ASN A 84 -26.15 24.51 -4.24
C ASN A 84 -25.05 25.50 -3.82
N ASN A 85 -23.86 25.45 -4.42
CA ASN A 85 -22.72 26.30 -4.06
C ASN A 85 -22.47 27.37 -5.14
N LYS A 86 -22.63 28.65 -4.79
CA LYS A 86 -22.39 29.79 -5.73
C LYS A 86 -20.93 29.94 -6.15
N GLN A 87 -20.04 29.17 -5.55
CA GLN A 87 -18.61 29.16 -5.80
C GLN A 87 -18.31 28.26 -7.00
N GLY A 88 -17.93 28.84 -8.14
CA GLY A 88 -17.70 28.07 -9.37
C GLY A 88 -16.68 26.93 -9.20
N LEU A 89 -16.67 25.95 -10.12
CA LEU A 89 -15.88 24.70 -10.07
C LEU A 89 -14.45 24.86 -9.52
N ARG A 90 -13.72 25.89 -9.95
CA ARG A 90 -12.35 26.15 -9.51
C ARG A 90 -12.24 26.40 -8.00
N GLN A 91 -13.17 27.17 -7.43
CA GLN A 91 -13.17 27.49 -6.00
C GLN A 91 -13.50 26.26 -5.17
N GLU A 92 -14.42 25.42 -5.66
CA GLU A 92 -14.72 24.15 -5.03
C GLU A 92 -13.51 23.20 -5.04
N LEU A 93 -12.84 23.03 -6.19
CA LEU A 93 -11.66 22.17 -6.29
C LEU A 93 -10.59 22.62 -5.29
N ILE A 94 -10.40 23.93 -5.13
CA ILE A 94 -9.48 24.49 -4.11
C ILE A 94 -9.97 24.17 -2.69
N ARG A 95 -11.28 24.30 -2.41
CA ARG A 95 -11.90 23.97 -1.12
C ARG A 95 -11.63 22.50 -0.76
N VAL A 96 -12.01 21.58 -1.64
CA VAL A 96 -11.87 20.13 -1.45
C VAL A 96 -10.40 19.74 -1.31
N ALA A 97 -9.55 20.20 -2.22
CA ALA A 97 -8.12 19.92 -2.18
C ALA A 97 -7.44 20.43 -0.90
N LYS A 98 -7.82 21.63 -0.44
CA LYS A 98 -7.34 22.18 0.83
C LYS A 98 -7.78 21.33 2.02
N SER A 99 -9.02 20.86 2.03
CA SER A 99 -9.54 20.01 3.10
C SER A 99 -8.85 18.65 3.17
N LEU A 100 -8.54 18.06 1.99
CA LEU A 100 -7.89 16.76 1.84
C LEU A 100 -6.38 16.81 2.13
N ASN A 101 -5.72 17.95 1.91
CA ASN A 101 -4.37 18.33 2.36
C ASN A 101 -3.16 17.46 1.93
N THR A 102 -3.36 16.27 1.38
CA THR A 102 -2.31 15.39 0.85
C THR A 102 -2.77 14.72 -0.45
N PRO A 103 -1.83 14.35 -1.35
CA PRO A 103 -2.15 13.57 -2.54
C PRO A 103 -2.86 12.25 -2.20
N THR A 104 -2.41 11.53 -1.17
CA THR A 104 -3.03 10.27 -0.73
C THR A 104 -4.53 10.44 -0.45
N ASN A 105 -4.92 11.48 0.30
CA ASN A 105 -6.32 11.73 0.58
C ASN A 105 -7.11 12.16 -0.66
N LEU A 106 -6.47 12.83 -1.65
CA LEU A 106 -7.10 13.12 -2.94
C LEU A 106 -7.46 11.83 -3.69
N PHE A 107 -6.53 10.89 -3.79
CA PHE A 107 -6.77 9.61 -4.47
C PHE A 107 -7.93 8.86 -3.80
N ARG A 108 -7.88 8.71 -2.47
CA ARG A 108 -8.96 8.09 -1.68
C ARG A 108 -10.31 8.75 -1.93
N PHE A 109 -10.35 10.07 -1.95
CA PHE A 109 -11.57 10.82 -2.23
C PHE A 109 -12.13 10.52 -3.62
N VAL A 110 -11.27 10.47 -4.64
CA VAL A 110 -11.66 10.17 -6.03
C VAL A 110 -12.25 8.75 -6.14
N ASP A 111 -11.67 7.77 -5.45
CA ASP A 111 -12.18 6.39 -5.45
C ASP A 111 -13.53 6.27 -4.78
N ILE A 112 -13.68 6.87 -3.59
CA ILE A 112 -14.95 6.93 -2.86
C ILE A 112 -16.01 7.59 -3.73
N LEU A 113 -15.68 8.70 -4.40
CA LEU A 113 -16.61 9.42 -5.26
C LEU A 113 -17.01 8.60 -6.49
N ARG A 114 -16.06 7.87 -7.10
CA ARG A 114 -16.35 6.96 -8.23
C ARG A 114 -17.40 5.94 -7.83
N GLN A 115 -17.21 5.28 -6.70
CA GLN A 115 -18.12 4.27 -6.21
C GLN A 115 -19.52 4.83 -5.93
N GLU A 116 -19.64 5.96 -5.22
CA GLU A 116 -20.94 6.58 -4.92
C GLU A 116 -21.69 6.98 -6.21
N LEU A 117 -20.96 7.38 -7.25
CA LEU A 117 -21.55 7.68 -8.56
C LEU A 117 -22.02 6.41 -9.29
N GLU A 118 -21.22 5.33 -9.26
CA GLU A 118 -21.59 4.03 -9.84
C GLU A 118 -22.84 3.45 -9.16
N GLU A 119 -22.88 3.45 -7.81
CA GLU A 119 -24.05 3.03 -7.04
C GLU A 119 -25.29 3.83 -7.39
N LYS A 120 -25.16 5.16 -7.51
CA LYS A 120 -26.27 6.03 -7.91
C LYS A 120 -26.79 5.69 -9.31
N VAL A 121 -25.91 5.40 -10.26
CA VAL A 121 -26.31 4.99 -11.62
C VAL A 121 -27.07 3.67 -11.61
N GLU A 122 -26.64 2.70 -10.80
CA GLU A 122 -27.36 1.41 -10.64
C GLU A 122 -28.71 1.59 -9.93
N GLU A 123 -28.80 2.46 -8.92
CA GLU A 123 -30.06 2.79 -8.26
C GLU A 123 -31.06 3.46 -9.21
N GLU A 124 -30.59 4.34 -10.10
CA GLU A 124 -31.45 5.02 -11.10
C GLU A 124 -31.98 4.05 -12.18
N LYS A 125 -31.22 2.99 -12.51
CA LYS A 125 -31.67 1.91 -13.40
C LYS A 125 -32.76 1.04 -12.78
N THR A 126 -32.75 0.89 -11.46
CA THR A 126 -33.69 0.03 -10.75
C THR A 126 -34.98 0.81 -10.48
N GLU A 127 -36.06 0.50 -11.20
CA GLU A 127 -37.27 1.35 -11.30
C GLU A 127 -37.96 1.71 -9.97
N GLU A 128 -37.68 0.97 -8.89
CA GLU A 128 -38.32 1.14 -7.58
C GLU A 128 -37.84 2.37 -6.78
N LYS A 129 -36.74 3.04 -7.19
CA LYS A 129 -36.15 4.18 -6.45
C LYS A 129 -36.19 5.54 -7.15
N LYS A 130 -36.96 5.69 -8.24
CA LYS A 130 -37.01 6.94 -9.05
C LYS A 130 -37.44 8.22 -8.29
N ASN A 131 -37.97 8.13 -7.07
CA ASN A 131 -38.52 9.29 -6.33
C ASN A 131 -37.57 9.96 -5.32
N LYS A 132 -36.34 9.47 -5.10
CA LYS A 132 -35.35 10.18 -4.27
C LYS A 132 -34.00 10.23 -4.96
N GLN A 133 -33.73 11.34 -5.63
CA GLN A 133 -32.39 11.59 -6.14
C GLN A 133 -31.46 11.81 -4.94
N ARG A 134 -30.64 10.82 -4.62
CA ARG A 134 -29.66 10.92 -3.54
C ARG A 134 -28.61 11.95 -3.94
N GLU A 135 -28.48 12.99 -3.11
CA GLU A 135 -27.38 13.95 -3.23
C GLU A 135 -26.10 13.33 -2.67
N ILE A 136 -24.98 13.55 -3.35
CA ILE A 136 -23.67 13.08 -2.89
C ILE A 136 -23.13 14.09 -1.89
N ASP A 137 -22.90 13.64 -0.66
CA ASP A 137 -22.34 14.47 0.42
C ASP A 137 -20.81 14.53 0.34
N ILE A 138 -20.30 15.54 -0.36
CA ILE A 138 -18.87 15.78 -0.57
C ILE A 138 -18.10 15.93 0.75
N ASP A 139 -18.70 16.58 1.76
CA ASP A 139 -18.01 16.85 3.02
C ASP A 139 -17.84 15.54 3.83
N ASN A 140 -18.84 14.64 3.79
CA ASN A 140 -18.70 13.29 4.32
C ASN A 140 -17.64 12.47 3.56
N LEU A 141 -17.57 12.55 2.22
CA LEU A 141 -16.54 11.84 1.46
C LEU A 141 -15.13 12.31 1.83
N ILE A 142 -14.95 13.62 2.05
CA ILE A 142 -13.69 14.20 2.54
C ILE A 142 -13.34 13.66 3.93
N GLU A 143 -14.33 13.53 4.82
CA GLU A 143 -14.11 12.99 6.16
C GLU A 143 -13.64 11.53 6.11
N ILE A 144 -14.29 10.71 5.27
CA ILE A 144 -13.90 9.31 5.07
C ILE A 144 -12.49 9.23 4.50
N ALA A 145 -12.17 9.99 3.45
CA ALA A 145 -10.86 9.96 2.80
C ALA A 145 -9.69 10.29 3.75
N LYS A 146 -9.93 11.17 4.73
CA LYS A 146 -8.93 11.61 5.71
C LYS A 146 -8.74 10.66 6.89
N ASN A 147 -9.71 9.77 7.13
CA ASN A 147 -9.67 8.84 8.25
C ASN A 147 -9.29 7.44 7.74
N ASP A 148 -8.08 7.00 8.06
CA ASP A 148 -7.54 5.71 7.57
C ASP A 148 -8.47 4.53 7.87
N GLU A 149 -9.05 4.44 9.07
CA GLU A 149 -9.94 3.34 9.45
C GLU A 149 -11.27 3.41 8.69
N LYS A 150 -11.89 4.59 8.57
CA LYS A 150 -13.12 4.74 7.79
C LYS A 150 -12.88 4.42 6.31
N PHE A 151 -11.78 4.93 5.74
CA PHE A 151 -11.41 4.65 4.36
C PHE A 151 -11.17 3.16 4.14
N ILE A 152 -10.37 2.50 4.98
CA ILE A 152 -10.07 1.07 4.82
C ILE A 152 -11.33 0.22 4.97
N ARG A 153 -12.25 0.58 5.88
CA ARG A 153 -13.54 -0.11 6.00
C ARG A 153 -14.38 0.03 4.75
N LYS A 154 -14.53 1.26 4.23
CA LYS A 154 -15.28 1.51 2.99
C LYS A 154 -14.63 0.81 1.80
N LEU A 155 -13.31 0.92 1.66
CA LEU A 155 -12.53 0.20 0.65
C LEU A 155 -12.82 -1.30 0.73
N TYR A 156 -12.63 -1.90 1.91
CA TYR A 156 -12.71 -3.34 2.05
C TYR A 156 -14.12 -3.88 1.85
N TYR A 157 -15.15 -3.24 2.42
CA TYR A 157 -16.51 -3.79 2.42
C TYR A 157 -17.38 -3.31 1.26
N GLU A 158 -17.12 -2.12 0.72
CA GLU A 158 -18.01 -1.48 -0.26
C GLU A 158 -17.34 -1.37 -1.64
N ILE A 159 -16.03 -1.13 -1.72
CA ILE A 159 -15.32 -0.97 -3.01
C ILE A 159 -14.83 -2.32 -3.55
N LEU A 160 -14.15 -3.11 -2.71
CA LEU A 160 -13.52 -4.35 -3.14
C LEU A 160 -14.55 -5.48 -3.24
N ASP A 161 -14.51 -6.20 -4.36
CA ASP A 161 -15.27 -7.45 -4.49
C ASP A 161 -14.67 -8.57 -3.61
N SER A 162 -15.37 -9.71 -3.50
CA SER A 162 -14.93 -10.80 -2.62
C SER A 162 -13.56 -11.39 -3.00
N ARG A 163 -13.18 -11.39 -4.29
CA ARG A 163 -11.85 -11.86 -4.72
C ARG A 163 -10.80 -10.81 -4.35
N GLU A 164 -11.08 -9.55 -4.62
CA GLU A 164 -10.20 -8.42 -4.31
C GLU A 164 -9.98 -8.27 -2.80
N GLN A 165 -10.99 -8.54 -1.97
CA GLN A 165 -10.88 -8.60 -0.51
C GLN A 165 -9.88 -9.66 -0.04
N LEU A 166 -9.93 -10.86 -0.66
CA LEU A 166 -8.96 -11.93 -0.37
C LEU A 166 -7.57 -11.54 -0.84
N LEU A 167 -7.45 -10.95 -2.04
CA LEU A 167 -6.17 -10.50 -2.58
C LEU A 167 -5.56 -9.42 -1.69
N ALA A 168 -6.32 -8.39 -1.31
CA ALA A 168 -5.87 -7.35 -0.39
C ALA A 168 -5.35 -7.94 0.93
N LEU A 169 -6.07 -8.93 1.48
CA LEU A 169 -5.63 -9.67 2.66
C LEU A 169 -4.32 -10.44 2.43
N GLY A 170 -4.19 -11.12 1.30
CA GLY A 170 -2.97 -11.81 0.90
C GLY A 170 -1.77 -10.87 0.74
N LEU A 171 -1.97 -9.72 0.10
CA LEU A 171 -0.96 -8.67 -0.01
C LEU A 171 -0.54 -8.17 1.37
N SER A 172 -1.47 -7.98 2.31
CA SER A 172 -1.15 -7.63 3.70
C SER A 172 -0.32 -8.67 4.44
N PHE A 173 -0.40 -9.95 4.06
CA PHE A 173 0.47 -10.98 4.63
C PHE A 173 1.91 -10.94 4.11
N PHE A 174 2.10 -10.38 2.92
CA PHE A 174 3.36 -10.43 2.17
C PHE A 174 3.92 -9.04 1.85
N ASP A 175 3.43 -8.03 2.55
CA ASP A 175 3.90 -6.65 2.48
C ASP A 175 5.40 -6.53 2.78
N GLY A 176 6.17 -6.01 1.81
CA GLY A 176 7.62 -5.93 1.84
C GLY A 176 8.35 -7.05 1.11
N LEU A 177 7.69 -8.07 0.55
CA LEU A 177 8.36 -9.08 -0.29
C LEU A 177 8.79 -8.49 -1.63
N PHE A 178 9.82 -9.09 -2.25
CA PHE A 178 10.08 -8.85 -3.67
C PHE A 178 8.91 -9.34 -4.52
N GLU A 179 8.71 -8.73 -5.67
CA GLU A 179 7.59 -9.01 -6.57
C GLU A 179 7.45 -10.50 -6.89
N ASP A 180 8.52 -11.16 -7.33
CA ASP A 180 8.48 -12.60 -7.63
C ASP A 180 8.24 -13.48 -6.38
N GLN A 181 8.79 -13.09 -5.22
CA GLN A 181 8.48 -13.76 -3.95
C GLN A 181 7.01 -13.57 -3.55
N LEU A 182 6.43 -12.40 -3.80
CA LEU A 182 5.04 -12.08 -3.52
C LEU A 182 4.12 -12.98 -4.34
N PHE A 183 4.31 -13.02 -5.67
CA PHE A 183 3.46 -13.83 -6.55
C PHE A 183 3.56 -15.32 -6.18
N ALA A 184 4.78 -15.85 -6.01
CA ALA A 184 4.95 -17.25 -5.64
C ALA A 184 4.35 -17.59 -4.26
N ALA A 185 4.46 -16.68 -3.28
CA ALA A 185 3.88 -16.85 -1.96
C ALA A 185 2.35 -16.78 -1.99
N LEU A 186 1.80 -15.83 -2.75
CA LEU A 186 0.35 -15.62 -2.88
C LEU A 186 -0.30 -16.76 -3.66
N GLU A 187 0.31 -17.26 -4.74
CA GLU A 187 -0.13 -18.47 -5.44
C GLU A 187 -0.16 -19.68 -4.50
N THR A 188 0.88 -19.84 -3.67
CA THR A 188 0.93 -20.92 -2.68
C THR A 188 -0.21 -20.80 -1.68
N LEU A 189 -0.51 -19.58 -1.20
CA LEU A 189 -1.61 -19.31 -0.29
C LEU A 189 -2.97 -19.58 -0.94
N VAL A 190 -3.21 -19.04 -2.14
CA VAL A 190 -4.45 -19.23 -2.91
C VAL A 190 -4.70 -20.72 -3.11
N LYS A 191 -3.69 -21.46 -3.59
CA LYS A 191 -3.81 -22.88 -3.90
C LYS A 191 -4.09 -23.74 -2.68
N LYS A 192 -3.40 -23.48 -1.57
CA LYS A 192 -3.48 -24.31 -0.35
C LYS A 192 -4.60 -23.93 0.61
N VAL A 193 -5.18 -22.74 0.49
CA VAL A 193 -6.15 -22.26 1.49
C VAL A 193 -7.47 -21.85 0.87
N TRP A 194 -7.42 -21.07 -0.20
CA TRP A 194 -8.63 -20.49 -0.77
C TRP A 194 -9.26 -21.42 -1.81
N GLN A 195 -8.47 -21.99 -2.71
CA GLN A 195 -8.94 -22.96 -3.70
C GLN A 195 -9.40 -24.29 -3.09
N GLU A 196 -8.89 -24.68 -1.92
CA GLU A 196 -9.40 -25.84 -1.19
C GLU A 196 -10.87 -25.66 -0.75
N ARG A 197 -11.31 -24.41 -0.56
CA ARG A 197 -12.69 -24.07 -0.18
C ARG A 197 -13.54 -23.70 -1.39
N ASP A 198 -12.96 -23.01 -2.36
CA ASP A 198 -13.62 -22.58 -3.57
C ASP A 198 -12.73 -22.83 -4.79
N SER A 199 -12.98 -23.96 -5.45
CA SER A 199 -12.23 -24.37 -6.64
C SER A 199 -12.49 -23.49 -7.87
N SER A 200 -13.50 -22.62 -7.84
CA SER A 200 -13.77 -21.66 -8.93
C SER A 200 -12.78 -20.50 -8.96
N LEU A 201 -12.02 -20.29 -7.88
CA LEU A 201 -11.01 -19.24 -7.81
C LEU A 201 -9.91 -19.51 -8.83
N ARG A 202 -9.81 -18.65 -9.85
CA ARG A 202 -8.73 -18.68 -10.84
C ARG A 202 -7.37 -18.36 -10.19
N ALA A 203 -6.30 -18.83 -10.85
CA ALA A 203 -4.93 -18.46 -10.51
C ALA A 203 -4.73 -16.93 -10.48
N LEU A 204 -3.72 -16.48 -9.76
CA LEU A 204 -3.38 -15.07 -9.63
C LEU A 204 -2.74 -14.55 -10.92
N ASP A 205 -3.16 -13.38 -11.38
CA ASP A 205 -2.53 -12.64 -12.46
C ASP A 205 -2.23 -11.20 -12.04
N TYR A 206 -1.29 -10.52 -12.71
CA TYR A 206 -0.97 -9.11 -12.49
C TYR A 206 -2.19 -8.21 -12.62
N HIS A 207 -3.06 -8.53 -13.58
CA HIS A 207 -4.28 -7.75 -13.80
C HIS A 207 -5.25 -7.83 -12.61
N ASP A 208 -5.21 -8.91 -11.81
CA ASP A 208 -6.01 -9.00 -10.58
C ASP A 208 -5.58 -7.96 -9.52
N LEU A 209 -4.36 -7.42 -9.61
CA LEU A 209 -3.82 -6.48 -8.65
C LEU A 209 -3.93 -5.02 -9.08
N GLU A 210 -4.33 -4.74 -10.32
CA GLU A 210 -4.31 -3.39 -10.91
C GLU A 210 -5.14 -2.39 -10.07
N LYS A 211 -6.36 -2.77 -9.70
CA LYS A 211 -7.24 -1.95 -8.85
C LYS A 211 -6.68 -1.74 -7.44
N LEU A 212 -5.99 -2.74 -6.90
CA LEU A 212 -5.37 -2.67 -5.58
C LEU A 212 -4.08 -1.83 -5.60
N GLN A 213 -3.38 -1.77 -6.75
CA GLN A 213 -2.15 -1.02 -6.92
C GLN A 213 -2.39 0.50 -6.93
N GLU A 214 -3.52 0.96 -7.46
CA GLU A 214 -3.84 2.39 -7.41
C GLU A 214 -4.13 2.86 -5.97
N ASN A 215 -4.74 1.99 -5.16
CA ASN A 215 -5.44 2.43 -3.94
C ASN A 215 -4.82 1.94 -2.63
N TYR A 216 -4.06 0.84 -2.68
CA TYR A 216 -3.64 0.13 -1.47
C TYR A 216 -2.14 -0.12 -1.37
N PHE A 217 -1.47 -0.50 -2.46
CA PHE A 217 -0.05 -0.84 -2.46
C PHE A 217 0.67 -0.29 -3.68
N LYS A 218 2.00 -0.14 -3.61
CA LYS A 218 2.83 0.17 -4.78
C LYS A 218 4.04 -0.75 -4.84
N PHE A 219 4.55 -0.98 -6.04
CA PHE A 219 5.87 -1.56 -6.24
C PHE A 219 6.94 -0.48 -6.11
N PHE A 220 7.94 -0.74 -5.29
CA PHE A 220 9.09 0.15 -5.08
C PHE A 220 10.35 -0.50 -5.63
N PRO A 221 11.14 0.20 -6.44
CA PRO A 221 12.42 -0.33 -6.90
C PRO A 221 13.36 -0.49 -5.71
N ASN A 222 13.95 -1.68 -5.55
CA ASN A 222 15.05 -1.88 -4.60
C ASN A 222 16.35 -2.08 -5.34
N GLU A 223 17.33 -1.26 -5.01
CA GLU A 223 18.71 -1.47 -5.43
C GLU A 223 19.42 -2.36 -4.42
N LEU A 224 19.47 -3.67 -4.70
CA LEU A 224 20.19 -4.61 -3.87
C LEU A 224 21.51 -5.00 -4.51
N TYR A 225 22.53 -5.10 -3.67
CA TYR A 225 23.87 -5.51 -4.08
C TYR A 225 24.15 -6.89 -3.49
N GLN A 226 24.31 -7.87 -4.37
CA GLN A 226 24.68 -9.21 -3.94
C GLN A 226 26.16 -9.46 -4.18
N ASN A 227 26.89 -9.72 -3.10
CA ASN A 227 28.23 -10.27 -3.17
C ASN A 227 28.12 -11.76 -3.50
N ILE A 228 28.31 -12.09 -4.77
CA ILE A 228 28.47 -13.49 -5.17
C ILE A 228 29.92 -13.82 -4.85
N SER A 229 30.15 -14.61 -3.79
CA SER A 229 31.43 -15.28 -3.61
C SER A 229 31.44 -16.45 -4.59
N PRO A 230 32.23 -16.38 -5.68
CA PRO A 230 32.37 -17.55 -6.52
C PRO A 230 33.12 -18.59 -5.68
N ASN A 231 32.61 -19.82 -5.63
CA ASN A 231 33.38 -20.97 -5.12
C ASN A 231 34.69 -21.21 -5.91
N PHE A 232 34.93 -20.43 -6.96
CA PHE A 232 36.16 -20.40 -7.73
C PHE A 232 37.16 -19.43 -7.11
N ARG A 233 38.29 -19.97 -6.61
CA ARG A 233 39.41 -19.25 -5.95
C ARG A 233 40.05 -18.10 -6.76
N VAL A 234 39.62 -17.85 -8.00
CA VAL A 234 40.35 -17.00 -8.96
C VAL A 234 39.59 -15.72 -9.36
N ILE A 235 38.30 -15.57 -9.02
CA ILE A 235 37.52 -14.40 -9.43
C ILE A 235 37.29 -13.50 -8.21
N LYS A 236 37.83 -12.27 -8.25
CA LYS A 236 37.54 -11.21 -7.27
C LYS A 236 36.03 -11.11 -7.08
N THR A 237 35.57 -11.12 -5.83
CA THR A 237 34.16 -10.93 -5.46
C THR A 237 33.63 -9.68 -6.14
N LYS A 238 32.81 -9.83 -7.17
CA LYS A 238 32.11 -8.72 -7.82
C LYS A 238 30.73 -8.60 -7.17
N SER A 239 30.40 -7.40 -6.72
CA SER A 239 29.05 -7.05 -6.32
C SER A 239 28.22 -6.83 -7.57
N TYR A 240 27.10 -7.53 -7.70
CA TYR A 240 26.16 -7.34 -8.80
C TYR A 240 24.93 -6.61 -8.28
N LYS A 241 24.51 -5.58 -9.01
CA LYS A 241 23.21 -4.92 -8.79
C LYS A 241 22.11 -5.88 -9.24
N PHE A 242 21.14 -6.11 -8.36
CA PHE A 242 19.95 -6.88 -8.61
C PHE A 242 18.75 -5.97 -8.37
N ASP A 243 18.09 -5.58 -9.46
CA ASP A 243 16.88 -4.78 -9.42
C ASP A 243 15.70 -5.73 -9.20
N ALA A 244 15.18 -5.75 -7.98
CA ALA A 244 13.97 -6.48 -7.64
C ALA A 244 12.99 -5.55 -6.92
N PRO A 245 11.93 -5.10 -7.60
CA PRO A 245 10.91 -4.31 -6.93
C PRO A 245 10.31 -5.08 -5.77
N SER A 246 9.99 -4.40 -4.68
CA SER A 246 9.19 -4.95 -3.59
C SER A 246 7.83 -4.31 -3.53
N ILE A 247 6.85 -5.07 -3.10
CA ILE A 247 5.57 -4.50 -2.69
C ILE A 247 5.74 -3.74 -1.38
N ASN A 248 5.10 -2.57 -1.29
CA ASN A 248 4.94 -1.86 -0.03
C ASN A 248 3.52 -1.29 0.04
N ILE A 249 2.80 -1.65 1.09
CA ILE A 249 1.52 -1.04 1.43
C ILE A 249 1.82 0.40 1.86
N LEU A 250 1.01 1.34 1.38
CA LEU A 250 1.27 2.78 1.52
C LEU A 250 1.56 3.26 2.96
N SER A 251 1.11 2.51 3.97
CA SER A 251 1.54 2.67 5.38
C SER A 251 1.41 1.36 6.15
N ARG A 252 2.33 1.11 7.10
CA ARG A 252 2.25 -0.02 8.03
C ARG A 252 1.00 0.04 8.92
N GLU A 253 0.54 1.24 9.25
CA GLU A 253 -0.71 1.43 10.00
C GLU A 253 -1.91 1.01 9.16
N ASN A 254 -1.89 1.26 7.85
CA ASN A 254 -2.92 0.81 6.93
C ASN A 254 -2.95 -0.73 6.81
N ARG A 255 -1.80 -1.39 6.83
CA ARG A 255 -1.73 -2.85 6.88
C ARG A 255 -2.42 -3.41 8.12
N ARG A 256 -2.08 -2.92 9.32
CA ARG A 256 -2.71 -3.38 10.57
C ARG A 256 -4.20 -3.09 10.60
N THR A 257 -4.62 -1.91 10.17
CA THR A 257 -6.02 -1.55 10.08
C THR A 257 -6.77 -2.43 9.09
N LEU A 258 -6.19 -2.77 7.94
CA LEU A 258 -6.82 -3.72 7.01
C LEU A 258 -6.93 -5.11 7.62
N LEU A 259 -5.87 -5.62 8.27
CA LEU A 259 -5.92 -6.92 8.95
C LEU A 259 -7.01 -6.94 10.03
N LYS A 260 -7.20 -5.84 10.76
CA LYS A 260 -8.27 -5.67 11.75
C LYS A 260 -9.65 -5.75 11.10
N VAL A 261 -9.88 -5.00 10.02
CA VAL A 261 -11.15 -5.00 9.28
C VAL A 261 -11.41 -6.36 8.66
N ALA A 262 -10.43 -6.97 7.99
CA ALA A 262 -10.55 -8.29 7.39
C ALA A 262 -10.80 -9.38 8.44
N TRP A 263 -10.31 -9.24 9.68
CA TRP A 263 -10.57 -10.21 10.74
C TRP A 263 -12.06 -10.40 11.06
N GLU A 264 -12.85 -9.31 10.97
CA GLU A 264 -14.28 -9.32 11.29
C GLU A 264 -15.09 -10.20 10.31
N SER A 265 -14.67 -10.30 9.05
CA SER A 265 -15.38 -11.03 7.98
C SER A 265 -14.66 -12.30 7.51
N HIS A 266 -13.32 -12.31 7.58
CA HIS A 266 -12.44 -13.33 7.01
C HIS A 266 -11.54 -14.02 8.05
N GLY A 267 -11.86 -13.93 9.34
CA GLY A 267 -11.05 -14.53 10.42
C GLY A 267 -10.70 -16.01 10.20
N ARG A 268 -11.62 -16.81 9.65
CA ARG A 268 -11.34 -18.23 9.31
C ARG A 268 -10.30 -18.40 8.20
N GLN A 269 -10.29 -17.52 7.20
CA GLN A 269 -9.32 -17.51 6.11
C GLN A 269 -7.95 -17.09 6.65
N ILE A 270 -7.92 -16.11 7.56
CA ILE A 270 -6.68 -15.68 8.22
C ILE A 270 -6.09 -16.81 9.07
N ILE A 271 -6.91 -17.48 9.88
CA ILE A 271 -6.46 -18.62 10.69
C ILE A 271 -5.88 -19.74 9.83
N ASN A 272 -6.53 -20.06 8.70
CA ASN A 272 -6.00 -21.07 7.78
C ASN A 272 -4.73 -20.60 7.05
N ALA A 273 -4.61 -19.30 6.74
CA ALA A 273 -3.41 -18.75 6.14
C ALA A 273 -2.18 -18.92 7.04
N LEU A 274 -2.34 -18.84 8.37
CA LEU A 274 -1.24 -18.97 9.33
C LEU A 274 -0.46 -20.27 9.15
N SER A 275 -1.11 -21.41 8.89
CA SER A 275 -0.37 -22.67 8.68
C SER A 275 0.52 -22.61 7.44
N VAL A 276 0.05 -21.98 6.37
CA VAL A 276 0.85 -21.79 5.15
C VAL A 276 2.00 -20.82 5.41
N LEU A 277 1.76 -19.70 6.10
CA LEU A 277 2.81 -18.75 6.46
C LEU A 277 3.93 -19.40 7.28
N ILE A 278 3.59 -20.25 8.25
CA ILE A 278 4.57 -21.01 9.04
C ILE A 278 5.34 -22.00 8.15
N GLU A 279 4.64 -22.72 7.27
CA GLU A 279 5.27 -23.67 6.35
C GLU A 279 6.28 -22.96 5.43
N LEU A 280 5.91 -21.78 4.90
CA LEU A 280 6.78 -20.97 4.06
C LEU A 280 8.06 -20.58 4.81
N VAL A 281 7.96 -20.18 6.09
CA VAL A 281 9.14 -19.90 6.93
C VAL A 281 9.96 -21.15 7.19
N GLN A 282 9.34 -22.28 7.52
CA GLN A 282 10.04 -23.55 7.77
C GLN A 282 10.84 -23.99 6.55
N LYS A 283 10.21 -24.00 5.38
CA LYS A 283 10.85 -24.36 4.12
C LYS A 283 11.96 -23.38 3.73
N SER A 284 11.83 -22.10 4.06
CA SER A 284 12.87 -21.10 3.83
C SER A 284 14.19 -21.38 4.57
N VAL A 285 14.23 -22.27 5.56
CA VAL A 285 15.48 -22.65 6.24
C VAL A 285 16.30 -23.62 5.38
N PHE A 286 15.63 -24.44 4.59
CA PHE A 286 16.25 -25.42 3.72
C PHE A 286 16.62 -24.78 2.37
N LYS A 287 17.73 -25.23 1.78
CA LYS A 287 18.12 -24.81 0.42
C LYS A 287 17.35 -25.66 -0.59
N ASP A 288 16.08 -25.31 -0.80
CA ASP A 288 15.29 -25.87 -1.88
C ASP A 288 15.42 -24.99 -3.14
N TYR A 289 16.03 -25.54 -4.18
CA TYR A 289 16.23 -24.86 -5.45
C TYR A 289 15.03 -24.99 -6.40
N SER A 290 14.07 -25.88 -6.10
CA SER A 290 12.88 -26.07 -6.93
C SER A 290 11.90 -24.88 -6.89
N GLN A 291 11.98 -24.07 -5.83
CA GLN A 291 11.17 -22.86 -5.64
C GLN A 291 12.06 -21.62 -5.58
N TRP A 292 12.85 -21.43 -6.65
CA TRP A 292 13.85 -20.35 -6.72
C TRP A 292 13.22 -18.94 -6.64
N GLU A 293 12.05 -18.74 -7.22
CA GLU A 293 11.32 -17.46 -7.18
C GLU A 293 10.98 -17.07 -5.74
N LEU A 294 10.41 -18.02 -4.98
CA LEU A 294 9.97 -17.84 -3.61
C LEU A 294 11.13 -17.77 -2.60
N TYR A 295 12.08 -18.70 -2.64
CA TYR A 295 13.15 -18.76 -1.62
C TYR A 295 14.45 -18.12 -2.09
N GLY A 296 14.83 -18.30 -3.35
CA GLY A 296 16.00 -17.69 -3.98
C GLY A 296 17.28 -17.75 -3.15
N ASN A 297 17.91 -16.58 -2.97
CA ASN A 297 19.16 -16.42 -2.22
C ASN A 297 18.92 -16.18 -0.72
N ALA A 298 20.00 -15.97 0.04
CA ALA A 298 19.90 -15.72 1.48
C ALA A 298 19.14 -14.43 1.85
N ILE A 299 19.21 -13.40 0.98
CA ILE A 299 18.51 -12.12 1.17
C ILE A 299 17.01 -12.34 1.07
N LYS A 300 16.55 -12.98 -0.02
CA LYS A 300 15.16 -13.36 -0.25
C LYS A 300 14.58 -14.20 0.88
N ARG A 301 15.29 -15.25 1.31
CA ARG A 301 14.89 -16.07 2.47
C ARG A 301 14.75 -15.24 3.76
N ASN A 302 15.68 -14.31 4.00
CA ASN A 302 15.62 -13.47 5.18
C ASN A 302 14.45 -12.47 5.12
N GLN A 303 14.21 -11.88 3.96
CA GLN A 303 13.09 -10.97 3.73
C GLN A 303 11.76 -11.70 3.94
N LEU A 304 11.61 -12.92 3.40
CA LEU A 304 10.43 -13.76 3.61
C LEU A 304 10.14 -13.99 5.09
N ARG A 305 11.16 -14.41 5.86
CA ARG A 305 11.01 -14.63 7.31
C ARG A 305 10.67 -13.35 8.06
N LYS A 306 11.29 -12.23 7.70
CA LYS A 306 11.01 -10.92 8.30
C LYS A 306 9.55 -10.53 8.09
N VAL A 307 9.11 -10.49 6.84
CA VAL A 307 7.75 -10.07 6.46
C VAL A 307 6.69 -10.94 7.12
N ILE A 308 6.85 -12.27 7.08
CA ILE A 308 5.91 -13.19 7.71
C ILE A 308 5.92 -13.02 9.25
N GLY A 309 7.10 -12.80 9.85
CA GLY A 309 7.20 -12.49 11.27
C GLY A 309 6.45 -11.23 11.69
N GLU A 310 6.57 -10.18 10.88
CA GLU A 310 5.84 -8.93 11.05
C GLU A 310 4.32 -9.16 10.89
N THR A 311 3.90 -9.92 9.88
CA THR A 311 2.48 -10.29 9.69
C THR A 311 1.91 -10.97 10.92
N ILE A 312 2.61 -11.96 11.46
CA ILE A 312 2.11 -12.75 12.59
C ILE A 312 2.08 -11.90 13.86
N THR A 313 3.04 -10.98 14.01
CA THR A 313 3.02 -9.99 15.09
C THR A 313 1.81 -9.08 14.97
N ASP A 314 1.56 -8.52 13.79
CA ASP A 314 0.43 -7.64 13.51
C ASP A 314 -0.91 -8.35 13.74
N LEU A 315 -1.03 -9.62 13.30
CA LEU A 315 -2.21 -10.47 13.58
C LEU A 315 -2.39 -10.76 15.07
N GLY A 316 -1.30 -10.96 15.82
CA GLY A 316 -1.36 -11.13 17.28
C GLY A 316 -1.90 -9.88 17.98
N LEU A 317 -1.49 -8.69 17.53
CA LEU A 317 -2.00 -7.42 18.04
C LEU A 317 -3.49 -7.22 17.71
N VAL A 318 -3.89 -7.53 16.48
CA VAL A 318 -5.30 -7.48 16.05
C VAL A 318 -6.16 -8.42 16.89
N SER A 319 -5.75 -9.68 17.06
CA SER A 319 -6.48 -10.67 17.85
C SER A 319 -6.64 -10.25 19.31
N ALA A 320 -5.58 -9.72 19.93
CA ALA A 320 -5.62 -9.22 21.30
C ALA A 320 -6.60 -8.06 21.49
N SER A 321 -6.71 -7.16 20.50
CA SER A 321 -7.61 -6.00 20.55
C SER A 321 -9.10 -6.36 20.44
N ASN A 322 -9.43 -7.53 19.90
CA ASN A 322 -10.80 -7.94 19.63
C ASN A 322 -11.46 -8.73 20.78
N ASN A 323 -10.84 -8.79 21.97
CA ASN A 323 -11.34 -9.52 23.16
C ASN A 323 -11.70 -10.99 22.91
N GLN A 324 -11.27 -11.58 21.80
CA GLN A 324 -11.40 -13.00 21.56
C GLN A 324 -10.35 -13.72 22.42
N PRO A 325 -10.69 -14.88 23.02
CA PRO A 325 -9.74 -15.63 23.82
C PRO A 325 -8.51 -15.87 22.95
N ARG A 326 -7.35 -15.32 23.36
CA ARG A 326 -6.08 -15.32 22.60
C ARG A 326 -5.98 -16.61 21.83
N ASP A 327 -6.24 -16.56 20.52
CA ASP A 327 -6.45 -17.77 19.75
C ASP A 327 -5.19 -18.61 19.92
N SER A 328 -5.34 -19.77 20.57
CA SER A 328 -4.19 -20.64 20.90
C SER A 328 -3.34 -20.95 19.67
N ILE A 329 -3.92 -20.80 18.48
CA ILE A 329 -3.32 -20.95 17.16
C ILE A 329 -2.27 -19.87 16.88
N ILE A 330 -2.54 -18.59 17.13
CA ILE A 330 -1.56 -17.51 16.90
C ILE A 330 -0.39 -17.69 17.86
N LEU A 331 -0.67 -17.99 19.14
CA LEU A 331 0.37 -18.23 20.13
C LEU A 331 1.23 -19.45 19.76
N LYS A 332 0.60 -20.54 19.29
CA LYS A 332 1.32 -21.72 18.75
C LYS A 332 2.14 -21.39 17.51
N ALA A 333 1.62 -20.55 16.59
CA ALA A 333 2.33 -20.11 15.41
C ALA A 333 3.61 -19.34 15.78
N THR A 334 3.46 -18.40 16.71
CA THR A 334 4.54 -17.62 17.29
C THR A 334 5.61 -18.50 17.94
N CYS A 335 5.22 -19.47 18.77
CA CYS A 335 6.16 -20.40 19.40
C CYS A 335 6.91 -21.28 18.38
N LYS A 336 6.26 -21.68 17.28
CA LYS A 336 6.95 -22.43 16.21
C LYS A 336 7.97 -21.56 15.46
N LEU A 337 7.69 -20.26 15.32
CA LEU A 337 8.55 -19.33 14.58
C LEU A 337 9.73 -18.80 15.40
N SER A 338 9.57 -18.64 16.72
CA SER A 338 10.66 -18.20 17.59
C SER A 338 11.88 -19.12 17.54
N VAL A 339 11.66 -20.42 17.31
CA VAL A 339 12.72 -21.43 17.15
C VAL A 339 13.48 -21.26 15.82
N LEU A 340 12.79 -20.82 14.77
CA LEU A 340 13.33 -20.78 13.40
C LEU A 340 13.88 -19.40 13.01
N ALA A 341 13.47 -18.35 13.74
CA ALA A 341 13.88 -16.98 13.51
C ALA A 341 13.95 -16.24 14.86
N PRO A 342 15.08 -16.33 15.58
CA PRO A 342 15.21 -15.81 16.94
C PRO A 342 14.89 -14.32 17.09
N ARG A 343 15.09 -13.52 16.02
CA ARG A 343 14.74 -12.09 16.00
C ARG A 343 13.23 -11.84 16.05
N ILE A 344 12.40 -12.75 15.54
CA ILE A 344 10.92 -12.68 15.62
C ILE A 344 10.46 -12.97 17.06
N SER A 345 11.21 -13.80 17.80
CA SER A 345 10.89 -14.17 19.19
C SER A 345 10.85 -12.99 20.15
N ALA A 346 11.74 -12.01 20.01
CA ALA A 346 11.84 -10.90 20.95
C ALA A 346 10.61 -9.97 20.91
N ILE A 347 10.07 -9.73 19.72
CA ILE A 347 8.90 -8.86 19.52
C ILE A 347 7.62 -9.59 19.96
N CYS A 348 7.53 -10.87 19.64
CA CYS A 348 6.37 -11.69 19.99
C CYS A 348 6.22 -11.95 21.50
N LEU A 349 7.33 -12.16 22.22
CA LEU A 349 7.29 -12.30 23.69
C LEU A 349 6.79 -11.02 24.37
N TRP A 350 7.11 -9.85 23.82
CA TRP A 350 6.70 -8.55 24.38
C TRP A 350 5.22 -8.20 24.17
N VAL A 351 4.54 -8.85 23.21
CA VAL A 351 3.09 -8.70 23.00
C VAL A 351 2.28 -9.70 23.84
N ILE A 352 2.92 -10.78 24.30
CA ILE A 352 2.28 -11.83 25.11
C ILE A 352 2.27 -11.46 26.60
N PHE A 353 3.31 -10.77 27.08
CA PHE A 353 3.38 -10.16 28.42
C PHE A 353 2.80 -8.75 28.39
#